data_AF-A0A8J4E203-F1
#
_entry.id   AF-A0A8J4E203-F1
#
_cell.length_a   1.000
_cell.length_b   1.000
_cell.length_c   1.000
_cell.angle_alpha   90.00
_cell.angle_beta   90.00
_cell.angle_gamma   90.00
#
_symmetry.space_group_name_H-M   'P 1'
#
loop_
_entity.id
_entity.type
_entity.pdbx_description
1 polymer ?
#
loop_
_entity_poly.entity_id
_entity_poly.type
_entity_poly.pdbx_seq_one_letter_code
_entity_poly.pdbx_strand_id
1 'polypeptide(L)'
;MNLDREKLFAARLLATRARPYLAAALFALHPVESRRTPTMAVDKHWRCYVSPAFVDRTSVEHLAGVWVHEVSHLLREHHDRGDRYARAHDLRGPGERLRMNIAADFEINDDVYGDGLDPPPDAAYPEHVQLPTGRLMEDYLGLFRLGPAFDDLAWLDCGSGADGAEREWDLGPGGADGLAPHERDAVRFRVAEGINGCRGSVPRGWQRWAEQAFHPPQRWRDLLGAAIRAAVSGCGSGQDYAFGRPARRSSALPGVVLPALRTRPPRVAVIIDTSGSVSDAELGSALVEVAAIGTAVGGRRDHVSVLSCDAAAGFAGPWCRAEGIPLIGGGGTDLRAGFTTVLGARPRPDVVVVLTDGQTPWPAEQPPCRTVVGLFPRRATDWDERPPEWARVVTIGC
;
A
#
# COMPACT_ATOMS: atom_id res chain seq x y z
N MET A 1 -28.88 -18.38 14.07
CA MET A 1 -28.75 -16.92 14.24
C MET A 1 -28.13 -16.36 12.97
N ASN A 2 -28.68 -15.28 12.42
CA ASN A 2 -28.11 -14.59 11.26
C ASN A 2 -27.08 -13.56 11.75
N LEU A 3 -26.13 -13.19 10.88
CA LEU A 3 -25.13 -12.17 11.21
C LEU A 3 -25.77 -10.79 11.38
N ASP A 4 -25.62 -10.17 12.55
CA ASP A 4 -25.97 -8.76 12.79
C ASP A 4 -24.94 -7.85 12.09
N ARG A 5 -25.24 -7.51 10.83
CA ARG A 5 -24.39 -6.67 9.99
C ARG A 5 -24.35 -5.22 10.47
N GLU A 6 -25.43 -4.72 11.06
CA GLU A 6 -25.50 -3.34 11.54
C GLU A 6 -24.51 -3.14 12.70
N LYS A 7 -24.54 -4.06 13.67
CA LYS A 7 -23.58 -4.08 14.79
C LYS A 7 -22.15 -4.25 14.30
N LEU A 8 -21.90 -5.17 13.37
CA LEU A 8 -20.58 -5.42 12.80
C LEU A 8 -20.00 -4.18 12.11
N PHE A 9 -20.82 -3.45 11.33
CA PHE A 9 -20.39 -2.25 10.63
C PHE A 9 -20.30 -1.02 11.53
N ALA A 10 -21.15 -0.92 12.56
CA ALA A 10 -21.00 0.08 13.61
C ALA A 10 -19.64 -0.07 14.32
N ALA A 11 -19.24 -1.30 14.65
CA ALA A 11 -17.93 -1.60 15.22
C ALA A 11 -16.77 -1.24 14.27
N ARG A 12 -16.89 -1.55 12.97
CA ARG A 12 -15.88 -1.16 11.97
C ARG A 12 -15.73 0.37 11.86
N LEU A 13 -16.83 1.12 11.95
CA LEU A 13 -16.80 2.58 11.97
C LEU A 13 -16.15 3.10 13.25
N LEU A 14 -16.46 2.51 14.41
CA LEU A 14 -15.82 2.85 15.68
C LEU A 14 -14.31 2.60 15.62
N ALA A 15 -13.87 1.44 15.10
CA ALA A 15 -12.47 1.11 14.87
C ALA A 15 -11.78 2.17 13.99
N THR A 16 -12.45 2.61 12.92
CA THR A 16 -11.95 3.67 12.03
C THR A 16 -11.80 5.01 12.76
N ARG A 17 -12.73 5.36 13.65
CA ARG A 17 -12.64 6.60 14.44
C ARG A 17 -11.50 6.54 15.46
N ALA A 18 -11.30 5.39 16.10
CA ALA A 18 -10.23 5.18 17.06
C ALA A 18 -8.85 5.08 16.39
N ARG A 19 -8.78 4.55 15.16
CA ARG A 19 -7.56 4.36 14.37
C ARG A 19 -7.72 4.88 12.94
N PRO A 20 -7.84 6.21 12.72
CA PRO A 20 -8.10 6.78 11.39
C PRO A 20 -7.07 6.42 10.33
N TYR A 21 -5.81 6.22 10.74
CA TYR A 21 -4.73 5.83 9.84
C TYR A 21 -4.88 4.40 9.28
N LEU A 22 -5.69 3.54 9.92
CA LEU A 22 -5.98 2.17 9.45
C LEU A 22 -7.24 2.10 8.57
N ALA A 23 -7.93 3.22 8.33
CA ALA A 23 -9.21 3.26 7.61
C ALA A 23 -9.16 2.52 6.26
N ALA A 24 -8.12 2.75 5.46
CA ALA A 24 -7.97 2.13 4.14
C ALA A 24 -7.95 0.59 4.23
N ALA A 25 -7.34 0.03 5.28
CA ALA A 25 -7.25 -1.41 5.48
C ALA A 25 -8.54 -1.98 6.10
N LEU A 26 -9.13 -1.29 7.08
CA LEU A 26 -10.40 -1.68 7.70
C LEU A 26 -11.53 -1.79 6.67
N PHE A 27 -11.59 -0.90 5.68
CA PHE A 27 -12.57 -0.94 4.60
C PHE A 27 -12.17 -1.85 3.43
N ALA A 28 -10.92 -2.26 3.32
CA ALA A 28 -10.48 -3.23 2.32
C ALA A 28 -10.83 -4.68 2.73
N LEU A 29 -10.97 -4.96 4.03
CA LEU A 29 -11.39 -6.27 4.51
C LEU A 29 -12.80 -6.62 4.03
N HIS A 30 -12.96 -7.80 3.42
CA HIS A 30 -14.27 -8.33 3.05
C HIS A 30 -14.84 -9.25 4.15
N PRO A 31 -15.97 -8.92 4.80
CA PRO A 31 -16.58 -9.80 5.80
C PRO A 31 -17.28 -11.00 5.16
N VAL A 32 -16.89 -12.21 5.56
CA VAL A 32 -17.49 -13.49 5.15
C VAL A 32 -18.17 -14.11 6.36
N GLU A 33 -19.48 -14.33 6.30
CA GLU A 33 -20.19 -15.05 7.38
C GLU A 33 -19.69 -16.50 7.45
N SER A 34 -19.19 -16.92 8.61
CA SER A 34 -18.72 -18.29 8.84
C SER A 34 -19.17 -18.77 10.21
N ARG A 35 -19.97 -19.86 10.24
CA ARG A 35 -20.35 -20.52 11.50
C ARG A 35 -19.30 -21.50 12.03
N ARG A 36 -18.22 -21.72 11.26
CA ARG A 36 -17.13 -22.63 11.61
C ARG A 36 -16.01 -21.91 12.36
N THR A 37 -15.84 -20.61 12.09
CA THR A 37 -14.91 -19.77 12.81
C THR A 37 -15.44 -19.50 14.23
N PRO A 38 -14.63 -19.62 15.29
CA PRO A 38 -15.10 -19.45 16.68
C PRO A 38 -15.40 -17.99 17.05
N THR A 39 -14.66 -17.06 16.44
CA THR A 39 -14.67 -15.61 16.71
C THR A 39 -14.71 -14.82 15.38
N MET A 40 -13.77 -13.92 15.16
CA MET A 40 -13.41 -13.37 13.86
C MET A 40 -12.00 -13.85 13.52
N ALA A 41 -11.69 -14.00 12.24
CA ALA A 41 -10.39 -14.44 11.77
C ALA A 41 -10.13 -13.88 10.38
N VAL A 42 -8.87 -13.78 9.96
CA VAL A 42 -8.50 -13.35 8.60
C VAL A 42 -7.76 -14.44 7.85
N ASP A 43 -7.94 -14.48 6.52
CA ASP A 43 -7.04 -15.24 5.64
C ASP A 43 -5.97 -14.37 4.98
N LYS A 44 -4.96 -15.03 4.41
CA LYS A 44 -3.92 -14.37 3.60
C LYS A 44 -4.47 -13.58 2.40
N HIS A 45 -5.75 -13.76 2.04
CA HIS A 45 -6.42 -13.09 0.93
C HIS A 45 -7.25 -11.87 1.36
N TRP A 46 -7.07 -11.38 2.60
CA TRP A 46 -7.75 -10.19 3.12
C TRP A 46 -9.27 -10.33 3.29
N ARG A 47 -9.75 -11.57 3.43
CA ARG A 47 -11.12 -11.84 3.89
C ARG A 47 -11.13 -11.92 5.41
N CYS A 48 -12.20 -11.41 6.01
CA CYS A 48 -12.44 -11.51 7.44
C CYS A 48 -13.64 -12.43 7.67
N TYR A 49 -13.40 -13.62 8.20
CA TYR A 49 -14.44 -14.59 8.55
C TYR A 49 -15.06 -14.19 9.88
N VAL A 50 -16.39 -14.16 9.92
CA VAL A 50 -17.14 -13.59 11.05
C VAL A 50 -18.16 -14.60 11.55
N SER A 51 -18.04 -14.98 12.83
CA SER A 51 -19.02 -15.82 13.52
C SER A 51 -20.23 -15.01 13.97
N PRO A 52 -21.47 -15.34 13.51
CA PRO A 52 -22.68 -14.66 13.98
C PRO A 52 -22.87 -14.75 15.49
N ALA A 53 -22.51 -15.89 16.09
CA ALA A 53 -22.61 -16.12 17.53
C ALA A 53 -21.61 -15.27 18.33
N PHE A 54 -20.46 -14.95 17.74
CA PHE A 54 -19.50 -14.04 18.36
C PHE A 54 -19.97 -12.59 18.28
N VAL A 55 -20.43 -12.16 17.10
CA VAL A 55 -20.93 -10.79 16.92
C VAL A 55 -22.10 -10.48 17.86
N ASP A 56 -23.02 -11.43 18.06
CA ASP A 56 -24.16 -11.24 18.96
C ASP A 56 -23.73 -11.04 20.43
N ARG A 57 -22.81 -11.88 20.95
CA ARG A 57 -22.37 -11.83 22.36
C ARG A 57 -21.38 -10.73 22.68
N THR A 58 -20.66 -10.19 21.69
CA THR A 58 -19.56 -9.22 21.90
C THR A 58 -20.06 -7.79 21.76
N SER A 59 -19.64 -6.85 22.62
CA SER A 59 -20.04 -5.44 22.50
C SER A 59 -19.48 -4.77 21.25
N VAL A 60 -20.04 -3.62 20.86
CA VAL A 60 -19.56 -2.86 19.69
C VAL A 60 -18.12 -2.38 19.91
N GLU A 61 -17.78 -2.00 21.13
CA GLU A 61 -16.46 -1.53 21.56
C GLU A 61 -15.41 -2.64 21.45
N HIS A 62 -15.71 -3.85 21.95
CA HIS A 62 -14.80 -4.98 21.82
C HIS A 62 -14.69 -5.46 20.37
N LEU A 63 -15.79 -5.47 19.60
CA LEU A 63 -15.74 -5.79 18.16
C LEU A 63 -14.88 -4.77 17.38
N ALA A 64 -14.85 -3.50 17.79
CA ALA A 64 -13.99 -2.50 17.18
C ALA A 64 -12.51 -2.81 17.44
N GLY A 65 -12.17 -3.27 18.66
CA GLY A 65 -10.83 -3.79 18.98
C GLY A 65 -10.45 -4.99 18.11
N VAL A 66 -11.38 -5.95 17.94
CA VAL A 66 -11.17 -7.13 17.09
C VAL A 66 -10.93 -6.73 15.63
N TRP A 67 -11.66 -5.76 15.07
CA TRP A 67 -11.38 -5.25 13.72
C TRP A 67 -9.95 -4.73 13.55
N VAL A 68 -9.46 -3.97 14.54
CA VAL A 68 -8.09 -3.45 14.53
C VAL A 68 -7.08 -4.58 14.70
N HIS A 69 -7.35 -5.55 15.57
CA HIS A 69 -6.52 -6.73 15.78
C HIS A 69 -6.38 -7.55 14.48
N GLU A 70 -7.50 -7.96 13.88
CA GLU A 70 -7.52 -8.77 12.65
C GLU A 70 -6.79 -8.10 11.47
N VAL A 71 -7.02 -6.80 11.25
CA VAL A 71 -6.35 -6.08 10.14
C VAL A 71 -4.85 -5.92 10.39
N SER A 72 -4.43 -5.92 11.67
CA SER A 72 -3.02 -5.78 12.04
C SER A 72 -2.20 -7.00 11.64
N HIS A 73 -2.75 -8.22 11.70
CA HIS A 73 -2.07 -9.42 11.18
C HIS A 73 -1.70 -9.27 9.70
N LEU A 74 -2.60 -8.71 8.90
CA LEU A 74 -2.42 -8.57 7.47
C LEU A 74 -1.46 -7.44 7.10
N LEU A 75 -1.60 -6.28 7.77
CA LEU A 75 -0.69 -5.14 7.57
C LEU A 75 0.75 -5.48 7.97
N ARG A 76 0.92 -6.25 9.05
CA ARG A 76 2.22 -6.70 9.55
C ARG A 76 2.73 -7.98 8.90
N GLU A 77 2.00 -8.53 7.93
CA GLU A 77 2.37 -9.75 7.18
C GLU A 77 2.71 -10.94 8.09
N HIS A 78 1.95 -11.15 9.16
CA HIS A 78 2.27 -12.20 10.14
C HIS A 78 2.33 -13.60 9.50
N HIS A 79 1.42 -13.93 8.59
CA HIS A 79 1.49 -15.19 7.83
C HIS A 79 2.81 -15.35 7.06
N ASP A 80 3.22 -14.37 6.26
CA ASP A 80 4.44 -14.45 5.44
C ASP A 80 5.70 -14.42 6.28
N ARG A 81 5.73 -13.59 7.33
CA ARG A 81 6.82 -13.55 8.33
C ARG A 81 6.95 -14.89 9.05
N GLY A 82 5.83 -15.47 9.49
CA GLY A 82 5.76 -16.74 10.17
C GLY A 82 6.24 -17.88 9.26
N ASP A 83 5.80 -17.88 8.02
CA ASP A 83 6.25 -18.83 6.99
C ASP A 83 7.75 -18.75 6.70
N ARG A 84 8.32 -17.54 6.59
CA ARG A 84 9.77 -17.34 6.45
C ARG A 84 10.52 -17.87 7.67
N TYR A 85 10.04 -17.56 8.87
CA TYR A 85 10.64 -18.03 10.11
C TYR A 85 10.59 -19.57 10.20
N ALA A 86 9.44 -20.17 9.88
CA ALA A 86 9.24 -21.62 9.88
C ALA A 86 10.21 -22.33 8.94
N ARG A 87 10.36 -21.83 7.70
CA ARG A 87 11.30 -22.36 6.71
C ARG A 87 12.75 -22.25 7.18
N ALA A 88 13.14 -21.13 7.77
CA ALA A 88 14.51 -20.91 8.25
C ALA A 88 14.90 -21.82 9.43
N HIS A 89 13.92 -22.31 10.20
CA HIS A 89 14.14 -23.11 11.41
C HIS A 89 13.59 -24.54 11.30
N ASP A 90 13.18 -24.98 10.10
CA ASP A 90 12.52 -26.27 9.80
C ASP A 90 11.37 -26.62 10.78
N LEU A 91 10.55 -25.63 11.09
CA LEU A 91 9.42 -25.78 12.00
C LEU A 91 8.16 -26.22 11.25
N ARG A 92 7.46 -27.22 11.77
CA ARG A 92 6.28 -27.82 11.12
C ARG A 92 5.21 -28.20 12.15
N GLY A 93 3.99 -28.31 11.65
CA GLY A 93 2.85 -28.84 12.41
C GLY A 93 2.01 -27.77 13.11
N PRO A 94 0.85 -28.17 13.62
CA PRO A 94 -0.16 -27.24 14.17
C PRO A 94 0.32 -26.51 15.42
N GLY A 95 1.14 -27.15 16.27
CA GLY A 95 1.68 -26.49 17.47
C GLY A 95 2.59 -25.31 17.14
N GLU A 96 3.42 -25.41 16.09
CA GLU A 96 4.27 -24.28 15.66
C GLU A 96 3.44 -23.16 15.02
N ARG A 97 2.32 -23.48 14.37
CA ARG A 97 1.38 -22.48 13.82
C ARG A 97 0.64 -21.74 14.92
N LEU A 98 0.13 -22.45 15.92
CA LEU A 98 -0.42 -21.82 17.13
C LEU A 98 0.62 -20.94 17.84
N ARG A 99 1.87 -21.39 17.93
CA ARG A 99 2.97 -20.61 18.51
C ARG A 99 3.21 -19.29 17.75
N MET A 100 3.12 -19.32 16.43
CA MET A 100 3.20 -18.13 15.57
C MET A 100 2.01 -17.20 15.77
N ASN A 101 0.80 -17.75 15.87
CA ASN A 101 -0.40 -16.97 16.19
C ASN A 101 -0.24 -16.23 17.54
N ILE A 102 0.12 -16.95 18.61
CA ILE A 102 0.34 -16.35 19.95
C ILE A 102 1.41 -15.25 19.91
N ALA A 103 2.54 -15.49 19.22
CA ALA A 103 3.60 -14.51 19.10
C ALA A 103 3.17 -13.26 18.31
N ALA A 104 2.34 -13.44 17.29
CA ALA A 104 1.74 -12.36 16.50
C ALA A 104 0.75 -11.54 17.34
N ASP A 105 -0.07 -12.19 18.16
CA ASP A 105 -1.01 -11.54 19.07
C ASP A 105 -0.28 -10.72 20.13
N PHE A 106 0.85 -11.21 20.67
CA PHE A 106 1.68 -10.42 21.58
C PHE A 106 2.23 -9.14 20.92
N GLU A 107 2.68 -9.21 19.67
CA GLU A 107 3.12 -8.01 18.91
C GLU A 107 1.95 -7.04 18.64
N ILE A 108 0.74 -7.55 18.42
CA ILE A 108 -0.45 -6.77 18.12
C ILE A 108 -1.00 -6.08 19.37
N ASN A 109 -1.16 -6.84 20.46
CA ASN A 109 -1.80 -6.35 21.67
C ASN A 109 -0.95 -5.30 22.42
N ASP A 110 0.32 -5.11 22.02
CA ASP A 110 1.17 -4.00 22.46
C ASP A 110 0.60 -2.61 22.07
N ASP A 111 -0.15 -2.48 20.96
CA ASP A 111 -0.64 -1.17 20.48
C ASP A 111 -2.04 -1.16 19.83
N VAL A 112 -2.79 -2.26 19.86
CA VAL A 112 -4.20 -2.28 19.45
C VAL A 112 -5.09 -1.45 20.38
N TYR A 113 -4.94 -1.65 21.69
CA TYR A 113 -5.83 -1.09 22.70
C TYR A 113 -5.37 0.30 23.19
N GLY A 114 -6.21 0.96 24.00
CA GLY A 114 -6.06 2.36 24.38
C GLY A 114 -6.70 3.32 23.37
N ASP A 115 -6.72 4.62 23.67
CA ASP A 115 -7.29 5.66 22.80
C ASP A 115 -8.70 5.33 22.27
N GLY A 116 -9.57 4.82 23.14
CA GLY A 116 -10.97 4.52 22.84
C GLY A 116 -11.27 3.06 22.44
N LEU A 117 -10.30 2.15 22.57
CA LEU A 117 -10.51 0.71 22.42
C LEU A 117 -10.04 -0.02 23.68
N ASP A 118 -10.96 -0.67 24.38
CA ASP A 118 -10.64 -1.43 25.59
C ASP A 118 -10.24 -2.88 25.25
N PRO A 119 -9.26 -3.46 25.97
CA PRO A 119 -8.89 -4.85 25.78
C PRO A 119 -9.98 -5.79 26.30
N PRO A 120 -10.31 -6.86 25.56
CA PRO A 120 -11.18 -7.90 26.09
C PRO A 120 -10.45 -8.62 27.24
N PRO A 121 -11.19 -9.21 28.20
CA PRO A 121 -10.60 -9.85 29.39
C PRO A 121 -9.62 -10.99 29.08
N ASP A 122 -9.77 -11.63 27.93
CA ASP A 122 -9.01 -12.77 27.43
C ASP A 122 -7.95 -12.38 26.39
N ALA A 123 -7.63 -11.09 26.26
CA ALA A 123 -6.54 -10.64 25.40
C ALA A 123 -5.20 -11.27 25.80
N ALA A 124 -4.47 -11.79 24.81
CA ALA A 124 -3.19 -12.43 25.01
C ALA A 124 -2.09 -11.37 25.21
N TYR A 125 -1.46 -11.37 26.39
CA TYR A 125 -0.33 -10.50 26.70
C TYR A 125 0.91 -11.32 27.12
N PRO A 126 2.12 -10.92 26.70
CA PRO A 126 3.35 -11.66 27.01
C PRO A 126 3.65 -11.69 28.51
N GLU A 127 3.24 -10.67 29.26
CA GLU A 127 3.41 -10.59 30.70
C GLU A 127 2.63 -11.67 31.48
N HIS A 128 1.52 -12.18 30.94
CA HIS A 128 0.77 -13.31 31.53
C HIS A 128 1.61 -14.60 31.57
N VAL A 129 2.59 -14.72 30.68
CA VAL A 129 3.53 -15.85 30.59
C VAL A 129 4.96 -15.44 30.94
N GLN A 130 5.14 -14.33 31.67
CA GLN A 130 6.43 -13.82 32.16
C GLN A 130 7.43 -13.47 31.05
N LEU A 131 6.93 -13.10 29.86
CA LEU A 131 7.75 -12.62 28.75
C LEU A 131 7.79 -11.08 28.72
N PRO A 132 8.88 -10.48 28.19
CA PRO A 132 8.99 -9.03 28.03
C PRO A 132 8.03 -8.49 26.97
N THR A 133 7.47 -7.30 27.16
CA THR A 133 6.58 -6.61 26.19
C THR A 133 7.36 -5.91 25.06
N GLY A 134 6.66 -5.45 24.02
CA GLY A 134 7.22 -4.53 23.02
C GLY A 134 8.15 -5.18 21.98
N ARG A 135 8.01 -6.48 21.72
CA ARG A 135 8.85 -7.23 20.78
C ARG A 135 8.12 -7.60 19.50
N LEU A 136 8.87 -7.94 18.47
CA LEU A 136 8.33 -8.50 17.24
C LEU A 136 8.02 -9.99 17.42
N MET A 137 7.11 -10.52 16.61
CA MET A 137 6.71 -11.91 16.57
C MET A 137 7.93 -12.86 16.51
N GLU A 138 8.90 -12.61 15.64
CA GLU A 138 10.09 -13.46 15.50
C GLU A 138 10.98 -13.45 16.75
N ASP A 139 11.04 -12.32 17.47
CA ASP A 139 11.77 -12.24 18.74
C ASP A 139 11.05 -13.09 19.79
N TYR A 140 9.72 -13.01 19.88
CA TYR A 140 8.93 -13.88 20.77
C TYR A 140 9.10 -15.36 20.42
N LEU A 141 9.12 -15.72 19.13
CA LEU A 141 9.39 -17.09 18.69
C LEU A 141 10.77 -17.59 19.12
N GLY A 142 11.73 -16.71 19.43
CA GLY A 142 13.01 -17.10 20.03
C GLY A 142 12.95 -17.37 21.54
N LEU A 143 11.90 -16.90 22.23
CA LEU A 143 11.85 -16.84 23.70
C LEU A 143 11.02 -17.95 24.35
N PHE A 144 10.11 -18.61 23.62
CA PHE A 144 9.26 -19.64 24.22
C PHE A 144 8.96 -20.84 23.31
N ARG A 145 8.58 -21.94 23.94
CA ARG A 145 7.95 -23.12 23.34
C ARG A 145 6.60 -23.35 24.02
N LEU A 146 5.67 -23.97 23.31
CA LEU A 146 4.38 -24.33 23.91
C LEU A 146 4.59 -25.33 25.05
N GLY A 147 3.82 -25.13 26.12
CA GLY A 147 3.84 -25.92 27.35
C GLY A 147 2.74 -25.45 28.28
N PRO A 148 2.69 -25.93 29.54
CA PRO A 148 1.55 -25.70 30.45
C PRO A 148 1.21 -24.23 30.71
N ALA A 149 2.20 -23.33 30.62
CA ALA A 149 1.99 -21.89 30.77
C ALA A 149 1.13 -21.27 29.65
N PHE A 150 0.92 -21.99 28.55
CA PHE A 150 0.19 -21.54 27.37
C PHE A 150 -1.15 -22.29 27.17
N ASP A 151 -1.56 -23.15 28.11
CA ASP A 151 -2.79 -23.95 27.99
C ASP A 151 -4.03 -23.06 27.82
N ASP A 152 -4.07 -21.92 28.53
CA ASP A 152 -5.15 -20.93 28.45
C ASP A 152 -5.18 -20.14 27.13
N LEU A 153 -4.16 -20.30 26.27
CA LEU A 153 -4.05 -19.66 24.96
C LEU A 153 -4.25 -20.65 23.80
N ALA A 154 -4.47 -21.94 24.09
CA ALA A 154 -4.61 -22.98 23.07
C ALA A 154 -5.86 -22.84 22.20
N TRP A 155 -6.81 -22.00 22.60
CA TRP A 155 -8.04 -21.71 21.85
C TRP A 155 -7.86 -20.65 20.75
N LEU A 156 -6.75 -19.90 20.75
CA LEU A 156 -6.52 -18.80 19.82
C LEU A 156 -6.45 -19.29 18.38
N ASP A 157 -7.23 -18.64 17.51
CA ASP A 157 -7.23 -18.91 16.08
C ASP A 157 -7.70 -17.68 15.29
N CYS A 158 -6.75 -16.79 14.98
CA CYS A 158 -6.96 -15.59 14.15
C CYS A 158 -6.91 -15.91 12.63
N GLY A 159 -6.91 -17.19 12.26
CA GLY A 159 -6.94 -17.66 10.87
C GLY A 159 -5.60 -17.66 10.14
N SER A 160 -5.63 -18.05 8.86
CA SER A 160 -4.43 -18.23 8.04
C SER A 160 -3.68 -16.94 7.73
N GLY A 161 -4.31 -15.77 7.88
CA GLY A 161 -3.65 -14.47 7.76
C GLY A 161 -2.72 -14.16 8.94
N ALA A 162 -2.91 -14.83 10.08
CA ALA A 162 -2.08 -14.70 11.27
C ALA A 162 -0.90 -15.68 11.28
N ASP A 163 -1.13 -16.96 10.94
CA ASP A 163 -0.12 -18.02 11.10
C ASP A 163 0.28 -18.75 9.82
N GLY A 164 -0.37 -18.47 8.69
CA GLY A 164 -0.11 -19.09 7.39
C GLY A 164 -0.72 -20.47 7.17
N ALA A 165 -1.41 -21.07 8.16
CA ALA A 165 -2.02 -22.39 8.02
C ALA A 165 -3.50 -22.28 7.60
N GLU A 166 -3.86 -22.91 6.49
CA GLU A 166 -5.23 -22.88 5.96
C GLU A 166 -6.22 -23.57 6.91
N ARG A 167 -7.39 -22.96 7.09
CA ARG A 167 -8.49 -23.49 7.90
C ARG A 167 -9.61 -23.98 7.01
N GLU A 168 -10.49 -24.81 7.56
CA GLU A 168 -11.60 -25.35 6.77
C GLU A 168 -12.64 -24.29 6.35
N TRP A 169 -12.65 -23.13 7.01
CA TRP A 169 -13.49 -22.00 6.60
C TRP A 169 -12.83 -21.10 5.56
N ASP A 170 -11.54 -21.29 5.26
CA ASP A 170 -10.86 -20.48 4.26
C ASP A 170 -11.40 -20.81 2.85
N LEU A 171 -11.82 -19.78 2.12
CA LEU A 171 -12.28 -19.93 0.73
C LEU A 171 -11.13 -20.18 -0.27
N GLY A 172 -9.88 -20.04 0.20
CA GLY A 172 -8.68 -20.25 -0.60
C GLY A 172 -8.48 -19.19 -1.71
N PRO A 173 -7.52 -19.43 -2.62
CA PRO A 173 -7.15 -18.47 -3.67
C PRO A 173 -8.23 -18.29 -4.75
N GLY A 174 -9.04 -19.32 -5.03
CA GLY A 174 -10.14 -19.26 -5.99
C GLY A 174 -11.47 -18.77 -5.40
N GLY A 175 -11.51 -18.46 -4.11
CA GLY A 175 -12.69 -17.91 -3.45
C GLY A 175 -13.04 -16.50 -3.94
N ALA A 176 -14.31 -16.13 -3.87
CA ALA A 176 -14.74 -14.76 -4.17
C ALA A 176 -14.13 -13.73 -3.19
N ASP A 177 -14.10 -12.47 -3.58
CA ASP A 177 -13.86 -11.32 -2.69
C ASP A 177 -12.50 -11.27 -1.96
N GLY A 178 -11.51 -12.05 -2.41
CA GLY A 178 -10.13 -11.93 -1.93
C GLY A 178 -9.38 -10.86 -2.71
N LEU A 179 -8.50 -10.11 -2.04
CA LEU A 179 -7.67 -9.12 -2.70
C LEU A 179 -6.53 -9.79 -3.48
N ALA A 180 -6.27 -9.31 -4.69
CA ALA A 180 -5.07 -9.65 -5.46
C ALA A 180 -3.81 -9.08 -4.79
N PRO A 181 -2.61 -9.65 -5.04
CA PRO A 181 -1.38 -9.20 -4.39
C PRO A 181 -1.12 -7.68 -4.50
N HIS A 182 -1.28 -7.11 -5.70
CA HIS A 182 -1.10 -5.67 -5.92
C HIS A 182 -2.13 -4.79 -5.17
N GLU A 183 -3.36 -5.28 -4.96
CA GLU A 183 -4.38 -4.56 -4.19
C GLU A 183 -4.00 -4.51 -2.70
N ARG A 184 -3.44 -5.59 -2.17
CA ARG A 184 -2.93 -5.66 -0.78
C ARG A 184 -1.79 -4.67 -0.58
N ASP A 185 -0.85 -4.63 -1.52
CA ASP A 185 0.26 -3.68 -1.49
C ASP A 185 -0.24 -2.23 -1.57
N ALA A 186 -1.23 -1.95 -2.43
CA ALA A 186 -1.86 -0.64 -2.51
C ALA A 186 -2.56 -0.23 -1.20
N VAL A 187 -3.22 -1.17 -0.50
CA VAL A 187 -3.83 -0.92 0.81
C VAL A 187 -2.77 -0.60 1.85
N ARG A 188 -1.73 -1.43 1.94
CA ARG A 188 -0.59 -1.22 2.85
C ARG A 188 0.09 0.13 2.59
N PHE A 189 0.27 0.49 1.33
CA PHE A 189 0.85 1.75 0.92
C PHE A 189 0.02 2.93 1.40
N ARG A 190 -1.30 2.90 1.20
CA ARG A 190 -2.20 3.95 1.69
C ARG A 190 -2.17 4.09 3.21
N VAL A 191 -2.05 2.99 3.95
CA VAL A 191 -1.92 3.02 5.42
C VAL A 191 -0.58 3.62 5.83
N ALA A 192 0.53 3.21 5.20
CA ALA A 192 1.86 3.75 5.49
C ALA A 192 1.93 5.27 5.23
N GLU A 193 1.41 5.73 4.09
CA GLU A 193 1.29 7.17 3.78
C GLU A 193 0.39 7.91 4.77
N GLY A 194 -0.72 7.28 5.18
CA GLY A 194 -1.61 7.82 6.20
C GLY A 194 -0.89 8.03 7.54
N ILE A 195 -0.09 7.05 7.97
CA ILE A 195 0.73 7.12 9.18
C ILE A 195 1.79 8.22 9.06
N ASN A 196 2.55 8.25 7.96
CA ASN A 196 3.62 9.24 7.72
C ASN A 196 3.07 10.68 7.60
N GLY A 197 1.84 10.83 7.10
CA GLY A 197 1.13 12.10 7.01
C GLY A 197 0.56 12.62 8.34
N CYS A 198 0.40 11.75 9.34
CA CYS A 198 -0.14 12.09 10.65
C CYS A 198 0.97 12.49 11.64
N ARG A 199 0.88 13.67 12.25
CA ARG A 199 1.80 14.10 13.32
C ARG A 199 1.21 13.80 14.70
N GLY A 200 1.90 12.98 15.50
CA GLY A 200 1.73 12.92 16.95
C GLY A 200 0.61 12.04 17.53
N SER A 201 -0.16 11.31 16.71
CA SER A 201 -1.28 10.47 17.17
C SER A 201 -1.14 8.98 16.85
N VAL A 202 0.02 8.54 16.36
CA VAL A 202 0.24 7.15 15.92
C VAL A 202 1.23 6.46 16.87
N PRO A 203 0.95 5.23 17.36
CA PRO A 203 1.90 4.47 18.16
C PRO A 203 3.25 4.29 17.48
N ARG A 204 4.33 4.23 18.28
CA ARG A 204 5.70 4.08 17.75
C ARG A 204 5.91 2.80 16.93
N GLY A 205 5.20 1.72 17.27
CA GLY A 205 5.23 0.46 16.51
C GLY A 205 4.76 0.68 15.06
N TRP A 206 3.60 1.30 14.90
CA TRP A 206 3.06 1.70 13.60
C TRP A 206 3.92 2.70 12.83
N GLN A 207 4.57 3.66 13.51
CA GLN A 207 5.52 4.57 12.84
C GLN A 207 6.71 3.81 12.24
N ARG A 208 7.35 2.93 13.02
CA ARG A 208 8.44 2.08 12.52
C ARG A 208 7.97 1.16 11.39
N TRP A 209 6.80 0.58 11.53
CA TRP A 209 6.20 -0.23 10.47
C TRP A 209 6.02 0.59 9.18
N ALA A 210 5.47 1.81 9.25
CA ALA A 210 5.27 2.65 8.06
C ALA A 210 6.59 3.08 7.41
N GLU A 211 7.63 3.34 8.22
CA GLU A 211 8.99 3.60 7.75
C GLU A 211 9.60 2.37 7.07
N GLN A 212 9.23 1.14 7.43
CA GLN A 212 9.83 -0.09 6.89
C GLN A 212 9.01 -0.75 5.79
N ALA A 213 7.68 -0.60 5.81
CA ALA A 213 6.73 -1.30 4.94
C ALA A 213 7.00 -1.07 3.45
N PHE A 214 7.65 0.06 3.09
CA PHE A 214 8.00 0.40 1.71
C PHE A 214 9.44 0.90 1.54
N HIS A 215 10.35 0.55 2.46
CA HIS A 215 11.77 0.91 2.36
C HIS A 215 12.68 -0.32 2.40
N PRO A 216 13.28 -0.63 1.24
CA PRO A 216 14.72 -0.56 1.12
C PRO A 216 15.10 0.86 0.68
N PRO A 217 16.29 1.39 1.03
CA PRO A 217 16.83 2.60 0.42
C PRO A 217 17.16 2.29 -1.05
N GLN A 218 16.14 2.38 -1.88
CA GLN A 218 16.22 2.13 -3.30
C GLN A 218 16.91 3.34 -3.95
N ARG A 219 18.22 3.22 -4.22
CA ARG A 219 19.04 4.27 -4.86
C ARG A 219 18.43 4.80 -6.16
N TRP A 220 17.65 3.98 -6.84
CA TRP A 220 16.96 4.38 -8.06
C TRP A 220 15.81 5.39 -7.81
N ARG A 221 15.25 5.51 -6.61
CA ARG A 221 14.27 6.56 -6.26
C ARG A 221 14.92 7.94 -6.22
N ASP A 222 16.15 8.01 -5.74
CA ASP A 222 16.96 9.24 -5.82
C ASP A 222 17.28 9.58 -7.28
N LEU A 223 17.59 8.58 -8.09
CA LEU A 223 17.89 8.76 -9.53
C LEU A 223 16.65 9.13 -10.35
N LEU A 224 15.50 8.51 -10.08
CA LEU A 224 14.22 8.80 -10.73
C LEU A 224 13.72 10.17 -10.29
N GLY A 225 13.77 10.45 -8.99
CA GLY A 225 13.48 11.78 -8.44
C GLY A 225 14.42 12.85 -8.99
N ALA A 226 15.72 12.56 -9.15
CA ALA A 226 16.67 13.47 -9.78
C ALA A 226 16.39 13.66 -11.28
N ALA A 227 16.04 12.60 -12.00
CA ALA A 227 15.66 12.67 -13.41
C ALA A 227 14.38 13.49 -13.61
N ILE A 228 13.39 13.32 -12.74
CA ILE A 228 12.14 14.09 -12.74
C ILE A 228 12.42 15.54 -12.34
N ARG A 229 13.19 15.81 -11.28
CA ARG A 229 13.60 17.17 -10.91
C ARG A 229 14.38 17.85 -12.03
N ALA A 230 15.31 17.15 -12.69
CA ALA A 230 16.03 17.67 -13.86
C ALA A 230 15.10 17.92 -15.05
N ALA A 231 14.11 17.06 -15.26
CA ALA A 231 13.07 17.25 -16.26
C ALA A 231 12.24 18.51 -15.95
N VAL A 232 11.89 18.73 -14.69
CA VAL A 232 11.08 19.85 -14.19
C VAL A 232 11.85 21.18 -14.09
N SER A 233 13.15 21.15 -13.81
CA SER A 233 13.96 22.36 -13.58
C SER A 233 14.66 22.91 -14.83
N GLY A 234 14.46 22.29 -16.00
CA GLY A 234 15.09 22.78 -17.23
C GLY A 234 14.45 24.04 -17.81
N CYS A 235 15.15 24.69 -18.76
CA CYS A 235 14.63 25.88 -19.44
C CYS A 235 13.28 25.58 -20.12
N GLY A 236 12.28 26.43 -19.85
CA GLY A 236 10.92 26.33 -20.40
C GLY A 236 9.84 25.82 -19.42
N SER A 237 10.22 25.13 -18.34
CA SER A 237 9.28 24.67 -17.31
C SER A 237 9.35 25.57 -16.06
N GLY A 238 8.58 26.65 -16.10
CA GLY A 238 8.18 27.35 -14.87
C GLY A 238 9.11 28.45 -14.35
N GLN A 239 10.01 28.99 -15.16
CA GLN A 239 10.71 30.25 -14.84
C GLN A 239 10.32 31.35 -15.83
N ASP A 240 9.04 31.66 -15.88
CA ASP A 240 8.57 32.85 -16.60
C ASP A 240 8.49 34.02 -15.62
N TYR A 241 9.07 35.15 -16.01
CA TYR A 241 8.77 36.42 -15.37
C TYR A 241 7.30 36.76 -15.64
N ALA A 242 6.46 36.71 -14.61
CA ALA A 242 5.05 37.06 -14.72
C ALA A 242 4.82 38.47 -14.16
N PHE A 243 4.32 39.40 -14.98
CA PHE A 243 3.92 40.76 -14.58
C PHE A 243 2.54 40.78 -13.90
N GLY A 244 2.33 39.89 -12.93
CA GLY A 244 1.10 39.82 -12.14
C GLY A 244 1.07 40.83 -10.99
N ARG A 245 -0.11 41.06 -10.41
CA ARG A 245 -0.36 42.04 -9.34
C ARG A 245 0.74 41.99 -8.24
N PRO A 246 1.42 43.12 -7.94
CA PRO A 246 2.55 43.17 -7.03
C PRO A 246 2.25 42.61 -5.63
N ALA A 247 3.25 42.02 -4.98
CA ALA A 247 3.16 41.61 -3.59
C ALA A 247 2.81 42.82 -2.70
N ARG A 248 1.97 42.66 -1.68
CA ARG A 248 1.52 43.76 -0.79
C ARG A 248 2.65 44.57 -0.14
N ARG A 249 3.88 44.03 -0.07
CA ARG A 249 5.10 44.70 0.41
C ARG A 249 5.78 45.59 -0.66
N SER A 250 5.27 45.67 -1.88
CA SER A 250 5.74 46.60 -2.92
C SER A 250 5.38 48.06 -2.61
N SER A 251 4.66 48.33 -1.51
CA SER A 251 4.36 49.68 -1.02
C SER A 251 5.60 50.51 -0.71
N ALA A 252 6.77 49.88 -0.52
CA ALA A 252 8.03 50.57 -0.29
C ALA A 252 8.67 51.14 -1.59
N LEU A 253 8.19 50.76 -2.79
CA LEU A 253 8.70 51.24 -4.07
C LEU A 253 7.53 51.60 -5.03
N PRO A 254 6.92 52.79 -4.88
CA PRO A 254 5.84 53.24 -5.74
C PRO A 254 6.31 53.40 -7.20
N GLY A 255 5.54 52.90 -8.16
CA GLY A 255 5.81 53.08 -9.60
C GLY A 255 6.72 52.03 -10.25
N VAL A 256 7.25 51.07 -9.49
CA VAL A 256 8.10 49.98 -10.02
C VAL A 256 7.34 48.65 -9.97
N VAL A 257 7.10 48.03 -11.13
CA VAL A 257 6.60 46.64 -11.20
C VAL A 257 7.79 45.71 -11.02
N LEU A 258 7.93 45.15 -9.82
CA LEU A 258 8.99 44.19 -9.55
C LEU A 258 8.69 42.85 -10.25
N PRO A 259 9.62 42.30 -11.04
CA PRO A 259 9.48 40.95 -11.56
C PRO A 259 9.43 39.95 -10.40
N ALA A 260 8.33 39.20 -10.31
CA ALA A 260 8.20 38.10 -9.36
C ALA A 260 8.42 36.79 -10.13
N LEU A 261 9.43 36.02 -9.72
CA LEU A 261 9.61 34.67 -10.22
C LEU A 261 8.43 33.83 -9.74
N ARG A 262 7.53 33.45 -10.65
CA ARG A 262 6.41 32.56 -10.34
C ARG A 262 6.70 31.18 -10.89
N THR A 263 7.10 30.29 -9.99
CA THR A 263 7.23 28.86 -10.27
C THR A 263 5.84 28.26 -10.47
N ARG A 264 5.53 27.82 -11.70
CA ARG A 264 4.36 26.96 -11.94
C ARG A 264 4.79 25.52 -11.66
N PRO A 265 4.06 24.76 -10.82
CA PRO A 265 4.36 23.35 -10.64
C PRO A 265 4.18 22.63 -11.98
N PRO A 266 5.11 21.74 -12.36
CA PRO A 266 5.04 20.98 -13.60
C PRO A 266 3.85 20.02 -13.59
N ARG A 267 3.32 19.72 -14.76
CA ARG A 267 2.33 18.66 -14.97
C ARG A 267 3.03 17.37 -15.35
N VAL A 268 2.81 16.32 -14.59
CA VAL A 268 3.40 15.00 -14.83
C VAL A 268 2.32 14.03 -15.23
N ALA A 269 2.53 13.30 -16.31
CA ALA A 269 1.71 12.15 -16.67
C ALA A 269 2.52 10.88 -16.49
N VAL A 270 1.99 9.90 -15.75
CA VAL A 270 2.61 8.60 -15.52
C VAL A 270 1.86 7.55 -16.35
N ILE A 271 2.58 6.77 -17.14
CA ILE A 271 2.07 5.62 -17.87
C ILE A 271 2.60 4.37 -17.15
N ILE A 272 1.71 3.50 -16.69
CA ILE A 272 2.05 2.22 -16.05
C ILE A 272 1.73 1.11 -17.04
N ASP A 273 2.75 0.33 -17.37
CA ASP A 273 2.59 -0.92 -18.12
C ASP A 273 1.91 -1.96 -17.23
N THR A 274 0.74 -2.44 -17.66
CA THR A 274 -0.05 -3.48 -16.98
C THR A 274 -0.15 -4.75 -17.82
N SER A 275 0.78 -4.94 -18.75
CA SER A 275 0.83 -6.14 -19.58
C SER A 275 1.13 -7.39 -18.77
N GLY A 276 0.79 -8.54 -19.35
CA GLY A 276 1.00 -9.84 -18.71
C GLY A 276 2.47 -10.19 -18.41
N SER A 277 3.43 -9.44 -18.96
CA SER A 277 4.85 -9.61 -18.63
C SER A 277 5.22 -8.91 -17.32
N VAL A 278 4.47 -7.93 -16.84
CA VAL A 278 4.74 -7.19 -15.58
C VAL A 278 4.16 -7.96 -14.39
N SER A 279 4.99 -8.22 -13.39
CA SER A 279 4.62 -8.93 -12.16
C SER A 279 3.88 -8.02 -11.17
N ASP A 280 3.10 -8.63 -10.28
CA ASP A 280 2.41 -7.90 -9.20
C ASP A 280 3.38 -7.09 -8.31
N ALA A 281 4.61 -7.58 -8.10
CA ALA A 281 5.64 -6.87 -7.33
C ALA A 281 6.17 -5.62 -8.06
N GLU A 282 6.32 -5.68 -9.38
CA GLU A 282 6.70 -4.53 -10.22
C GLU A 282 5.57 -3.49 -10.27
N LEU A 283 4.31 -3.94 -10.34
CA LEU A 283 3.13 -3.07 -10.24
C LEU A 283 3.04 -2.39 -8.87
N GLY A 284 3.26 -3.13 -7.77
CA GLY A 284 3.32 -2.57 -6.42
C GLY A 284 4.40 -1.50 -6.31
N SER A 285 5.60 -1.77 -6.85
CA SER A 285 6.67 -0.76 -6.93
C SER A 285 6.27 0.45 -7.77
N ALA A 286 5.54 0.26 -8.88
CA ALA A 286 5.10 1.36 -9.74
C ALA A 286 4.14 2.32 -9.02
N LEU A 287 3.20 1.77 -8.24
CA LEU A 287 2.24 2.56 -7.46
C LEU A 287 2.93 3.41 -6.37
N VAL A 288 3.93 2.83 -5.70
CA VAL A 288 4.77 3.53 -4.73
C VAL A 288 5.50 4.71 -5.37
N GLU A 289 5.95 4.56 -6.62
CA GLU A 289 6.62 5.65 -7.35
C GLU A 289 5.69 6.75 -7.79
N VAL A 290 4.49 6.43 -8.28
CA VAL A 290 3.47 7.43 -8.61
C VAL A 290 3.22 8.37 -7.43
N ALA A 291 3.14 7.82 -6.22
CA ALA A 291 2.93 8.61 -5.03
C ALA A 291 4.16 9.46 -4.65
N ALA A 292 5.37 8.90 -4.77
CA ALA A 292 6.62 9.64 -4.56
C ALA A 292 6.76 10.81 -5.55
N ILE A 293 6.37 10.60 -6.81
CA ILE A 293 6.30 11.64 -7.85
C ILE A 293 5.34 12.75 -7.41
N GLY A 294 4.13 12.41 -6.94
CA GLY A 294 3.16 13.37 -6.42
C GLY A 294 3.71 14.26 -5.30
N THR A 295 4.50 13.68 -4.39
CA THR A 295 5.19 14.42 -3.34
C THR A 295 6.29 15.33 -3.90
N ALA A 296 7.08 14.83 -4.86
CA ALA A 296 8.17 15.58 -5.48
C ALA A 296 7.71 16.79 -6.32
N VAL A 297 6.53 16.74 -6.94
CA VAL A 297 5.96 17.87 -7.72
C VAL A 297 5.13 18.86 -6.88
N GLY A 298 5.37 18.90 -5.56
CA GLY A 298 4.82 19.93 -4.67
C GLY A 298 3.50 19.55 -4.00
N GLY A 299 3.20 18.24 -3.90
CA GLY A 299 2.12 17.70 -3.07
C GLY A 299 0.69 18.02 -3.54
N ARG A 300 0.54 18.67 -4.69
CA ARG A 300 -0.76 18.99 -5.28
C ARG A 300 -1.18 17.90 -6.26
N ARG A 301 -2.18 17.12 -5.85
CA ARG A 301 -2.71 15.94 -6.57
C ARG A 301 -3.26 16.27 -7.97
N ASP A 302 -3.62 17.52 -8.25
CA ASP A 302 -4.16 17.96 -9.55
C ASP A 302 -3.11 18.06 -10.67
N HIS A 303 -1.82 17.84 -10.37
CA HIS A 303 -0.72 17.95 -11.33
C HIS A 303 -0.13 16.60 -11.78
N VAL A 304 -0.63 15.48 -11.25
CA VAL A 304 -0.20 14.14 -11.65
C VAL A 304 -1.38 13.37 -12.24
N SER A 305 -1.27 12.97 -13.51
CA SER A 305 -2.21 12.03 -14.15
C SER A 305 -1.55 10.66 -14.29
N VAL A 306 -2.31 9.59 -14.11
CA VAL A 306 -1.81 8.21 -14.23
C VAL A 306 -2.66 7.48 -15.28
N LEU A 307 -2.02 6.72 -16.16
CA LEU A 307 -2.64 5.93 -17.20
C LEU A 307 -2.10 4.50 -17.12
N SER A 308 -2.97 3.51 -16.93
CA SER A 308 -2.61 2.09 -17.14
C SER A 308 -2.70 1.77 -18.63
N CYS A 309 -1.76 0.96 -19.15
CA CYS A 309 -1.67 0.63 -20.56
C CYS A 309 -1.60 -0.90 -20.77
N ASP A 310 -2.62 -1.45 -21.46
CA ASP A 310 -2.68 -2.82 -21.95
C ASP A 310 -3.08 -2.86 -23.46
N ALA A 311 -2.84 -3.98 -24.17
CA ALA A 311 -3.17 -4.13 -25.60
C ALA A 311 -4.69 -4.17 -25.88
N ALA A 312 -5.51 -4.35 -24.85
CA ALA A 312 -6.95 -4.25 -24.94
C ALA A 312 -7.41 -2.87 -24.45
N ALA A 313 -6.75 -1.80 -24.94
CA ALA A 313 -6.91 -0.39 -24.55
C ALA A 313 -8.31 -0.05 -24.01
N GLY A 314 -8.47 -0.30 -22.71
CA GLY A 314 -9.66 -0.03 -21.94
C GLY A 314 -9.47 1.30 -21.23
N PHE A 315 -10.26 2.29 -21.63
CA PHE A 315 -10.24 3.66 -21.14
C PHE A 315 -10.28 3.74 -19.61
N ALA A 316 -9.15 4.10 -18.97
CA ALA A 316 -9.17 4.71 -17.65
C ALA A 316 -9.31 6.23 -17.85
N GLY A 317 -10.53 6.73 -17.62
CA GLY A 317 -10.87 8.14 -17.74
C GLY A 317 -10.06 9.05 -16.79
N PRO A 318 -10.26 10.37 -16.88
CA PRO A 318 -9.39 11.30 -16.20
C PRO A 318 -9.69 11.36 -14.68
N TRP A 319 -8.67 11.75 -13.92
CA TRP A 319 -8.65 12.28 -12.54
C TRP A 319 -8.30 11.32 -11.39
N CYS A 320 -7.17 11.64 -10.74
CA CYS A 320 -6.89 11.38 -9.33
C CYS A 320 -7.95 12.06 -8.42
N ARG A 321 -9.17 11.53 -8.36
CA ARG A 321 -10.07 11.70 -7.22
C ARG A 321 -10.31 10.35 -6.59
N ALA A 322 -9.45 10.04 -5.61
CA ALA A 322 -9.65 9.17 -4.45
C ALA A 322 -10.18 7.72 -4.61
N GLU A 323 -10.65 7.24 -5.75
CA GLU A 323 -11.33 5.94 -5.84
C GLU A 323 -10.72 5.06 -6.92
N GLY A 324 -9.91 4.08 -6.50
CA GLY A 324 -9.54 2.88 -7.26
C GLY A 324 -8.77 3.12 -8.55
N ILE A 325 -7.54 2.59 -8.65
CA ILE A 325 -6.92 2.37 -9.96
C ILE A 325 -7.41 0.99 -10.41
N PRO A 326 -8.38 0.87 -11.34
CA PRO A 326 -8.68 -0.42 -11.93
C PRO A 326 -7.49 -0.81 -12.80
N LEU A 327 -6.59 -1.62 -12.24
CA LEU A 327 -5.50 -2.26 -12.98
C LEU A 327 -6.11 -3.48 -13.69
N ILE A 328 -6.78 -3.25 -14.81
CA ILE A 328 -7.19 -4.33 -15.71
C ILE A 328 -5.97 -4.65 -16.58
N GLY A 329 -5.46 -5.89 -16.50
CA GLY A 329 -4.26 -6.32 -17.21
C GLY A 329 -4.34 -7.78 -17.67
N GLY A 330 -3.66 -8.11 -18.76
CA GLY A 330 -3.60 -9.48 -19.31
C GLY A 330 -3.34 -9.59 -20.83
N GLY A 331 -3.40 -8.49 -21.59
CA GLY A 331 -2.99 -8.43 -23.01
C GLY A 331 -1.52 -8.04 -23.18
N GLY A 332 -1.02 -8.07 -24.43
CA GLY A 332 0.30 -7.52 -24.79
C GLY A 332 0.41 -6.01 -24.51
N THR A 333 1.52 -5.37 -24.90
CA THR A 333 1.77 -3.93 -24.62
C THR A 333 1.88 -3.13 -25.91
N ASP A 334 1.20 -1.98 -26.00
CA ASP A 334 1.49 -0.96 -27.02
C ASP A 334 1.54 0.43 -26.39
N LEU A 335 2.74 0.87 -26.00
CA LEU A 335 2.93 2.17 -25.36
C LEU A 335 2.66 3.34 -26.32
N ARG A 336 2.65 3.15 -27.64
CA ARG A 336 2.30 4.23 -28.60
C ARG A 336 0.89 4.76 -28.35
N ALA A 337 -0.05 3.88 -27.99
CA ALA A 337 -1.41 4.25 -27.62
C ALA A 337 -1.42 5.08 -26.33
N GLY A 338 -0.62 4.68 -25.34
CA GLY A 338 -0.43 5.41 -24.09
C GLY A 338 0.12 6.82 -24.31
N PHE A 339 1.19 6.96 -25.09
CA PHE A 339 1.75 8.26 -25.45
C PHE A 339 0.75 9.14 -26.22
N THR A 340 0.04 8.58 -27.20
CA THR A 340 -0.97 9.31 -27.97
C THR A 340 -2.05 9.89 -27.06
N THR A 341 -2.50 9.11 -26.08
CA THR A 341 -3.53 9.49 -25.11
C THR A 341 -3.04 10.64 -24.22
N VAL A 342 -1.85 10.47 -23.64
CA VAL A 342 -1.24 11.45 -22.74
C VAL A 342 -0.92 12.77 -23.45
N LEU A 343 -0.44 12.72 -24.69
CA LEU A 343 -0.12 13.91 -25.50
C LEU A 343 -1.35 14.61 -26.07
N GLY A 344 -2.46 13.88 -26.22
CA GLY A 344 -3.77 14.41 -26.61
C GLY A 344 -4.49 15.16 -25.48
N ALA A 345 -4.11 14.92 -24.23
CA ALA A 345 -4.74 15.56 -23.07
C ALA A 345 -4.57 17.08 -23.08
N ARG A 346 -5.63 17.79 -22.65
CA ARG A 346 -5.59 19.23 -22.38
C ARG A 346 -5.91 19.49 -20.92
N PRO A 347 -5.00 20.12 -20.17
CA PRO A 347 -3.71 20.65 -20.60
C PRO A 347 -2.63 19.57 -20.82
N ARG A 348 -1.67 19.83 -21.71
CA ARG A 348 -0.57 18.91 -21.99
C ARG A 348 0.37 18.74 -20.78
N PRO A 349 0.95 17.55 -20.59
CA PRO A 349 1.97 17.32 -19.57
C PRO A 349 3.30 17.97 -19.96
N ASP A 350 4.03 18.43 -18.95
CA ASP A 350 5.41 18.93 -19.09
C ASP A 350 6.41 17.76 -19.07
N VAL A 351 6.09 16.71 -18.32
CA VAL A 351 6.89 15.48 -18.18
C VAL A 351 6.00 14.25 -18.29
N VAL A 352 6.47 13.26 -19.04
CA VAL A 352 5.88 11.91 -19.09
C VAL A 352 6.82 10.94 -18.40
N VAL A 353 6.31 10.18 -17.44
CA VAL A 353 7.01 9.08 -16.77
C VAL A 353 6.40 7.78 -17.24
N VAL A 354 7.20 6.83 -17.68
CA VAL A 354 6.73 5.50 -18.13
C VAL A 354 7.35 4.45 -17.22
N LEU A 355 6.54 3.56 -16.67
CA LEU A 355 6.98 2.43 -15.84
C LEU A 355 6.69 1.14 -16.61
N THR A 356 7.72 0.44 -17.07
CA THR A 356 7.60 -0.71 -17.99
C THR A 356 8.79 -1.66 -17.86
N ASP A 357 8.62 -2.91 -18.28
CA ASP A 357 9.73 -3.86 -18.45
C ASP A 357 10.46 -3.69 -19.80
N GLY A 358 9.98 -2.79 -20.65
CA GLY A 358 10.56 -2.40 -21.92
C GLY A 358 10.09 -3.22 -23.13
N GLN A 359 9.28 -4.27 -22.94
CA GLN A 359 8.83 -5.15 -24.03
C GLN A 359 7.60 -4.57 -24.74
N THR A 360 7.79 -3.49 -25.49
CA THR A 360 6.69 -2.74 -26.08
C THR A 360 7.11 -1.86 -27.25
N PRO A 361 6.27 -1.72 -28.28
CA PRO A 361 6.49 -0.77 -29.35
C PRO A 361 6.57 0.66 -28.81
N TRP A 362 7.67 1.34 -29.10
CA TRP A 362 7.88 2.73 -28.73
C TRP A 362 7.41 3.70 -29.82
N PRO A 363 7.04 4.95 -29.48
CA PRO A 363 6.83 6.00 -30.47
C PRO A 363 8.09 6.21 -31.33
N ALA A 364 7.90 6.28 -32.65
CA ALA A 364 9.02 6.51 -33.59
C ALA A 364 9.60 7.92 -33.46
N GLU A 365 8.76 8.90 -33.14
CA GLU A 365 9.16 10.30 -32.97
C GLU A 365 9.24 10.67 -31.48
N GLN A 366 10.20 11.53 -31.15
CA GLN A 366 10.36 12.05 -29.80
C GLN A 366 9.13 12.89 -29.39
N PRO A 367 8.48 12.57 -28.26
CA PRO A 367 7.40 13.39 -27.72
C PRO A 367 7.82 14.85 -27.48
N PRO A 368 6.91 15.84 -27.63
CA PRO A 368 7.22 17.25 -27.40
C PRO A 368 7.43 17.61 -25.91
N CYS A 369 7.37 16.62 -25.02
CA CYS A 369 7.55 16.74 -23.58
C CYS A 369 8.70 15.82 -23.15
N ARG A 370 9.25 16.09 -21.96
CA ARG A 370 10.37 15.28 -21.47
C ARG A 370 9.86 13.91 -21.06
N THR A 371 10.59 12.87 -21.42
CA THR A 371 10.21 11.49 -21.07
C THR A 371 11.25 10.84 -20.18
N VAL A 372 10.78 10.28 -19.06
CA VAL A 372 11.56 9.48 -18.14
C VAL A 372 11.00 8.06 -18.14
N VAL A 373 11.85 7.07 -18.30
CA VAL A 373 11.47 5.65 -18.32
C VAL A 373 12.04 4.98 -17.09
N GLY A 374 11.17 4.52 -16.21
CA GLY A 374 11.45 3.57 -15.15
C GLY A 374 11.41 2.15 -15.72
N LEU A 375 12.58 1.55 -15.92
CA LEU A 375 12.72 0.24 -16.55
C LEU A 375 12.90 -0.84 -15.49
N PHE A 376 12.00 -1.83 -15.46
CA PHE A 376 12.20 -3.01 -14.61
C PHE A 376 13.29 -3.93 -15.19
N PRO A 377 14.23 -4.44 -14.37
CA PRO A 377 15.32 -5.28 -14.85
C PRO A 377 14.78 -6.61 -15.36
N ARG A 378 15.09 -6.93 -16.61
CA ARG A 378 14.85 -8.24 -17.21
C ARG A 378 16.17 -8.86 -17.65
N ARG A 379 16.23 -10.20 -17.64
CA ARG A 379 17.27 -10.93 -18.36
C ARG A 379 17.04 -10.68 -19.85
N ALA A 380 18.11 -10.38 -20.58
CA ALA A 380 18.06 -10.18 -22.03
C ALA A 380 17.31 -11.35 -22.67
N THR A 381 16.11 -11.06 -23.18
CA THR A 381 15.32 -11.97 -24.01
C THR A 381 15.49 -11.52 -25.46
N ASP A 382 15.09 -12.36 -26.41
CA ASP A 382 15.18 -12.11 -27.87
C ASP A 382 14.29 -10.93 -28.36
N TRP A 383 13.73 -10.12 -27.46
CA TRP A 383 13.00 -8.90 -27.78
C TRP A 383 13.98 -7.70 -27.85
N ASP A 384 14.25 -7.26 -29.07
CA ASP A 384 15.28 -6.26 -29.41
C ASP A 384 14.84 -4.80 -29.24
N GLU A 385 13.67 -4.55 -28.65
CA GLU A 385 13.10 -3.20 -28.50
C GLU A 385 13.58 -2.53 -27.21
N ARG A 386 14.73 -1.85 -27.29
CA ARG A 386 15.25 -1.03 -26.19
C ARG A 386 14.51 0.32 -26.11
N PRO A 387 14.41 0.93 -24.91
CA PRO A 387 13.92 2.30 -24.78
C PRO A 387 14.69 3.26 -25.72
N PRO A 388 14.01 4.17 -26.43
CA PRO A 388 14.66 5.08 -27.38
C PRO A 388 15.67 6.01 -26.72
N GLU A 389 16.71 6.43 -27.46
CA GLU A 389 17.78 7.30 -26.95
C GLU A 389 17.30 8.67 -26.46
N TRP A 390 16.14 9.13 -26.95
CA TRP A 390 15.53 10.39 -26.54
C TRP A 390 14.90 10.33 -25.14
N ALA A 391 14.71 9.14 -24.57
CA ALA A 391 14.13 8.94 -23.25
C ALA A 391 15.22 8.82 -22.18
N ARG A 392 14.99 9.44 -21.00
CA ARG A 392 15.89 9.26 -19.85
C ARG A 392 15.53 7.98 -19.11
N VAL A 393 16.36 6.94 -19.22
CA VAL A 393 16.11 5.64 -18.56
C VAL A 393 16.69 5.60 -17.15
N VAL A 394 15.92 5.06 -16.21
CA VAL A 394 16.30 4.75 -14.83
C VAL A 394 15.86 3.31 -14.53
N THR A 395 16.78 2.45 -14.13
CA THR A 395 16.45 1.06 -13.77
C THR A 395 15.79 1.02 -12.40
N ILE A 396 14.65 0.32 -12.28
CA ILE A 396 13.83 0.22 -11.07
C ILE A 396 14.00 -1.17 -10.45
N GLY A 397 14.34 -1.26 -9.16
CA GLY A 397 14.40 -2.54 -8.44
C GLY A 397 15.77 -3.24 -8.42
N CYS A 398 16.84 -2.51 -8.73
CA CYS A 398 18.23 -2.95 -8.56
C CYS A 398 18.85 -2.52 -7.23
#